data_AF-A0A7C7H9W5-F1
#
_entry.id   AF-A0A7C7H9W5-F1
#
_cell.length_a   1.000
_cell.length_b   1.000
_cell.length_c   1.000
_cell.angle_alpha   90.00
_cell.angle_beta   90.00
_cell.angle_gamma   90.00
#
_symmetry.space_group_name_H-M   'P 1'
#
loop_
_entity.id
_entity.type
_entity.pdbx_description
1 polymer ?
#
loop_
_entity_poly.entity_id
_entity_poly.type
_entity_poly.pdbx_seq_one_letter_code
_entity_poly.pdbx_strand_id
1 'polypeptide(L)'
;MPSIPNLPCTYLARRLTVVAQLIATILIGSSVVKTTPQNAAREPVHGKAVERLMITNAMVIYGNGRPPFGPVDIVVEDGLITRVGAWTTGSARMPDAVIDATGKYVMPGIINTHMHWHEWRVPSIPQSIQYERNLYLAAGVTTVREVGGNFRKSKIWQAESAANAIVS
;
A
#
# COMPACT_ATOMS: atom_id res chain seq x y z
N MET A 1 -79.84 -48.60 -24.90
CA MET A 1 -79.19 -48.09 -23.68
C MET A 1 -77.69 -48.09 -23.93
N PRO A 2 -76.99 -46.94 -23.96
CA PRO A 2 -75.55 -46.94 -24.12
C PRO A 2 -74.86 -47.14 -22.75
N SER A 3 -73.87 -48.03 -22.75
CA SER A 3 -72.97 -48.34 -21.64
C SER A 3 -71.91 -47.24 -21.46
N ILE A 4 -71.66 -46.85 -20.22
CA ILE A 4 -70.58 -45.92 -19.81
C ILE A 4 -69.23 -46.65 -19.91
N PRO A 5 -68.20 -46.11 -20.59
CA PRO A 5 -66.85 -46.63 -20.50
C PRO A 5 -66.11 -46.06 -19.28
N ASN A 6 -65.51 -46.94 -18.48
CA ASN A 6 -64.58 -46.60 -17.41
C ASN A 6 -63.24 -46.12 -18.00
N LEU A 7 -62.84 -44.89 -17.68
CA LEU A 7 -61.49 -44.39 -17.97
C LEU A 7 -60.56 -44.72 -16.78
N PRO A 8 -59.39 -45.36 -17.00
CA PRO A 8 -58.40 -45.53 -15.96
C PRO A 8 -57.68 -44.20 -15.65
N CYS A 9 -57.51 -43.96 -14.35
CA CYS A 9 -56.82 -42.83 -13.76
C CYS A 9 -55.33 -42.83 -14.14
N THR A 10 -54.97 -42.16 -15.24
CA THR A 10 -53.58 -42.04 -15.72
C THR A 10 -52.88 -40.75 -15.27
N TYR A 11 -53.53 -39.92 -14.44
CA TYR A 11 -52.98 -38.64 -14.00
C TYR A 11 -51.89 -38.74 -12.93
N LEU A 12 -51.81 -39.86 -12.19
CA LEU A 12 -50.88 -40.00 -11.07
C LEU A 12 -49.47 -40.41 -11.48
N ALA A 13 -49.32 -41.15 -12.59
CA ALA A 13 -48.02 -41.68 -13.03
C ALA A 13 -47.10 -40.62 -13.68
N ARG A 14 -47.65 -39.49 -14.15
CA ARG A 14 -46.89 -38.45 -14.86
C ARG A 14 -46.28 -37.39 -13.93
N ARG A 15 -46.65 -37.39 -12.63
CA ARG A 15 -46.11 -36.45 -11.63
C ARG A 15 -44.87 -36.97 -10.90
N LEU A 16 -44.63 -38.29 -10.90
CA LEU A 16 -43.49 -38.89 -10.21
C LEU A 16 -42.18 -38.85 -11.04
N THR A 17 -42.28 -38.89 -12.38
CA THR A 17 -41.09 -38.92 -13.25
C THR A 17 -40.42 -37.55 -13.40
N VAL A 18 -41.15 -36.45 -13.23
CA VAL A 18 -40.62 -35.08 -13.33
C VAL A 18 -39.83 -34.68 -12.07
N VAL A 19 -40.19 -35.20 -10.90
CA VAL A 19 -39.50 -34.91 -9.64
C VAL A 19 -38.13 -35.60 -9.57
N ALA A 20 -37.98 -36.79 -10.17
CA ALA A 20 -36.73 -37.52 -10.18
C ALA A 20 -35.62 -36.88 -11.05
N GLN A 21 -35.98 -36.16 -12.12
CA GLN A 21 -35.01 -35.46 -12.97
C GLN A 21 -34.54 -34.10 -12.41
N LEU A 22 -35.29 -33.50 -11.50
CA LEU A 22 -34.92 -32.25 -10.82
C LEU A 22 -33.89 -32.45 -9.69
N ILE A 23 -33.71 -33.69 -9.21
CA ILE A 23 -32.74 -34.01 -8.15
C ILE A 23 -31.37 -34.39 -8.74
N ALA A 24 -31.32 -34.89 -9.97
CA ALA A 24 -30.08 -35.35 -10.61
C ALA A 24 -29.17 -34.22 -11.14
N THR A 25 -29.68 -33.00 -11.34
CA THR A 25 -28.89 -31.84 -11.77
C THR A 25 -28.23 -31.06 -10.64
N ILE A 26 -28.46 -31.45 -9.37
CA ILE A 26 -27.88 -30.77 -8.20
C ILE A 26 -26.49 -31.33 -7.83
N LEU A 27 -26.02 -32.41 -8.48
CA LEU A 27 -24.77 -33.10 -8.13
C LEU A 27 -23.55 -32.75 -9.00
N ILE A 28 -23.66 -31.83 -9.96
CA ILE A 28 -22.46 -31.28 -10.61
C ILE A 28 -21.86 -30.24 -9.66
N GLY A 29 -20.98 -30.74 -8.80
CA GLY A 29 -20.30 -29.98 -7.77
C GLY A 29 -19.69 -28.70 -8.33
N SER A 30 -20.23 -27.57 -7.88
CA SER A 30 -19.58 -26.29 -7.93
C SER A 30 -18.23 -26.42 -7.23
N SER A 31 -17.18 -26.68 -7.99
CA SER A 31 -15.82 -26.43 -7.53
C SER A 31 -15.71 -24.93 -7.38
N VAL A 32 -16.11 -24.42 -6.21
CA VAL A 32 -15.76 -23.08 -5.78
C VAL A 32 -14.25 -23.11 -5.68
N VAL A 33 -13.60 -22.63 -6.75
CA VAL A 33 -12.20 -22.22 -6.68
C VAL A 33 -12.16 -21.22 -5.54
N LYS A 34 -11.63 -21.63 -4.40
CA LYS A 34 -11.20 -20.69 -3.37
C LYS A 34 -10.10 -19.89 -4.03
N THR A 35 -10.46 -18.75 -4.61
CA THR A 35 -9.50 -17.72 -4.96
C THR A 35 -8.89 -17.32 -3.63
N THR A 36 -7.78 -17.94 -3.26
CA THR A 36 -6.94 -17.43 -2.18
C THR A 36 -6.65 -16.00 -2.57
N PRO A 37 -7.03 -14.99 -1.77
CA PRO A 37 -6.66 -13.62 -2.07
C PRO A 37 -5.14 -13.63 -2.20
N GLN A 38 -4.68 -13.37 -3.43
CA GLN A 38 -3.28 -13.11 -3.73
C GLN A 38 -2.84 -12.09 -2.69
N ASN A 39 -1.97 -12.53 -1.75
CA ASN A 39 -1.66 -11.84 -0.50
C ASN A 39 -1.81 -10.33 -0.69
N ALA A 40 -2.90 -9.76 -0.14
CA ALA A 40 -3.13 -8.33 -0.23
C ALA A 40 -1.86 -7.66 0.31
N ALA A 41 -1.21 -6.88 -0.54
CA ALA A 41 0.03 -6.23 -0.17
C ALA A 41 -0.21 -5.40 1.09
N ARG A 42 0.68 -5.54 2.08
CA ARG A 42 0.48 -4.97 3.40
C ARG A 42 0.83 -3.48 3.37
N GLU A 43 0.16 -2.68 4.18
CA GLU A 43 0.62 -1.32 4.43
C GLU A 43 2.01 -1.36 5.09
N PRO A 44 2.91 -0.41 4.77
CA PRO A 44 4.23 -0.36 5.38
C PRO A 44 4.13 -0.10 6.88
N VAL A 45 5.01 -0.76 7.64
CA VAL A 45 5.11 -0.56 9.09
C VAL A 45 6.08 0.58 9.37
N HIS A 46 5.68 1.51 10.25
CA HIS A 46 6.53 2.62 10.67
C HIS A 46 7.90 2.14 11.15
N GLY A 47 8.97 2.81 10.70
CA GLY A 47 10.36 2.51 11.10
C GLY A 47 10.92 1.21 10.52
N LYS A 48 10.19 0.49 9.66
CA LYS A 48 10.69 -0.73 9.00
C LYS A 48 10.90 -0.48 7.52
N ALA A 49 12.15 -0.60 7.07
CA ALA A 49 12.48 -0.61 5.66
C ALA A 49 11.87 -1.84 4.97
N VAL A 50 11.48 -1.68 3.71
CA VAL A 50 11.05 -2.75 2.82
C VAL A 50 11.90 -2.71 1.57
N GLU A 51 12.14 -3.87 0.96
CA GLU A 51 12.95 -3.96 -0.26
C GLU A 51 12.19 -3.34 -1.43
N ARG A 52 10.89 -3.64 -1.55
CA ARG A 52 10.02 -3.15 -2.62
C ARG A 52 8.74 -2.53 -2.08
N LEU A 53 8.67 -1.20 -2.13
CA LEU A 53 7.48 -0.41 -1.82
C LEU A 53 6.80 0.03 -3.12
N MET A 54 5.48 -0.11 -3.17
CA MET A 54 4.67 0.44 -4.26
C MET A 54 3.70 1.48 -3.71
N ILE A 55 3.62 2.64 -4.36
CA ILE A 55 2.65 3.70 -4.04
C ILE A 55 1.71 3.79 -5.24
N THR A 56 0.43 3.44 -5.05
CA THR A 56 -0.53 3.32 -6.16
C THR A 56 -1.47 4.51 -6.25
N ASN A 57 -1.99 4.79 -7.44
CA ASN A 57 -3.02 5.82 -7.68
C ASN A 57 -2.63 7.24 -7.23
N ALA A 58 -1.35 7.58 -7.28
CA ALA A 58 -0.84 8.86 -6.79
C ALA A 58 -1.09 10.01 -7.77
N MET A 59 -1.49 11.18 -7.23
CA MET A 59 -1.28 12.47 -7.89
C MET A 59 0.12 13.00 -7.51
N VAL A 60 1.02 13.12 -8.49
CA VAL A 60 2.43 13.45 -8.24
C VAL A 60 2.69 14.93 -8.43
N ILE A 61 3.26 15.57 -7.41
CA ILE A 61 3.85 16.90 -7.46
C ILE A 61 5.35 16.74 -7.68
N TYR A 62 5.84 16.98 -8.90
CA TYR A 62 7.23 16.69 -9.27
C TYR A 62 8.27 17.67 -8.69
N GLY A 63 7.84 18.84 -8.19
CA GLY A 63 8.73 19.85 -7.60
C GLY A 63 9.43 20.79 -8.59
N ASN A 64 9.20 20.64 -9.90
CA ASN A 64 9.73 21.54 -10.94
C ASN A 64 8.77 22.68 -11.33
N GLY A 65 7.75 22.94 -10.53
CA GLY A 65 6.73 23.97 -10.79
C GLY A 65 5.69 23.61 -11.85
N ARG A 66 5.74 22.42 -12.46
CA ARG A 66 4.67 21.95 -13.36
C ARG A 66 3.43 21.54 -12.55
N PRO A 67 2.22 21.62 -13.14
CA PRO A 67 1.02 21.10 -12.52
C PRO A 67 1.16 19.64 -12.09
N PRO A 68 0.50 19.20 -11.00
CA PRO A 68 0.49 17.81 -10.60
C PRO A 68 -0.08 16.90 -11.70
N PHE A 69 0.41 15.67 -11.79
CA PHE A 69 -0.06 14.69 -12.79
C PHE A 69 -0.38 13.35 -12.15
N GLY A 70 -1.30 12.60 -12.74
CA GLY A 70 -1.76 11.32 -12.21
C GLY A 70 -3.16 10.96 -12.72
N PRO A 71 -3.73 9.84 -12.22
CA PRO A 71 -3.12 8.90 -11.29
C PRO A 71 -1.97 8.11 -11.94
N VAL A 72 -0.89 7.89 -11.19
CA VAL A 72 0.23 7.03 -11.57
C VAL A 72 0.70 6.20 -10.38
N ASP A 73 1.45 5.15 -10.66
CA ASP A 73 2.09 4.34 -9.63
C ASP A 73 3.57 4.68 -9.53
N ILE A 74 4.11 4.56 -8.33
CA ILE A 74 5.54 4.76 -8.02
C ILE A 74 6.07 3.47 -7.43
N VAL A 75 7.22 3.01 -7.94
CA VAL A 75 7.93 1.85 -7.42
C VAL A 75 9.23 2.33 -6.79
N VAL A 76 9.43 1.94 -5.54
CA VAL A 76 10.67 2.16 -4.80
C VAL A 76 11.28 0.79 -4.50
N GLU A 77 12.52 0.60 -4.92
CA GLU A 77 13.32 -0.60 -4.63
C GLU A 77 14.61 -0.20 -3.93
N ASP A 78 14.92 -0.87 -2.81
CA ASP A 78 16.12 -0.62 -2.02
C ASP A 78 16.34 0.87 -1.67
N GLY A 79 15.23 1.57 -1.39
CA GLY A 79 15.22 3.00 -1.07
C GLY A 79 15.37 3.94 -2.28
N LEU A 80 15.41 3.41 -3.51
CA LEU A 80 15.52 4.19 -4.75
C LEU A 80 14.22 4.14 -5.56
N ILE A 81 13.82 5.27 -6.12
CA ILE A 81 12.68 5.33 -7.04
C ILE A 81 13.11 4.69 -8.37
N THR A 82 12.61 3.50 -8.69
CA THR A 82 12.94 2.78 -9.93
C THR A 82 11.95 3.01 -11.05
N ARG A 83 10.71 3.44 -10.71
CA ARG A 83 9.68 3.73 -11.71
C ARG A 83 8.66 4.76 -11.23
N VAL A 84 8.21 5.59 -12.16
CA VAL A 84 7.02 6.45 -12.02
C VAL A 84 6.19 6.32 -13.30
N GLY A 85 4.92 5.94 -13.20
CA GLY A 85 4.01 5.81 -14.34
C GLY A 85 2.98 4.71 -14.15
N ALA A 86 2.18 4.44 -15.19
CA ALA A 86 1.15 3.41 -15.14
C ALA A 86 1.76 2.01 -14.94
N TRP A 87 1.33 1.32 -13.89
CA TRP A 87 1.67 -0.08 -13.68
C TRP A 87 0.80 -0.99 -14.53
N THR A 88 1.40 -1.66 -15.50
CA THR A 88 0.76 -2.81 -16.16
C THR A 88 0.81 -3.99 -15.20
N THR A 89 -0.36 -4.51 -14.82
CA THR A 89 -0.51 -5.78 -14.13
C THR A 89 0.30 -6.86 -14.87
N GLY A 90 1.36 -7.38 -14.26
CA GLY A 90 2.23 -8.37 -14.92
C GLY A 90 3.70 -8.42 -14.50
N SER A 91 4.21 -7.53 -13.65
CA SER A 91 5.57 -7.75 -13.14
C SER A 91 5.60 -8.95 -12.21
N ALA A 92 6.59 -9.83 -12.42
CA ALA A 92 6.75 -11.07 -11.68
C ALA A 92 6.97 -10.87 -10.17
N ARG A 93 7.47 -9.70 -9.73
CA ARG A 93 7.77 -9.44 -8.32
C ARG A 93 6.61 -8.72 -7.63
N MET A 94 6.02 -9.38 -6.64
CA MET A 94 5.03 -8.78 -5.74
C MET A 94 5.69 -7.72 -4.84
N PRO A 95 5.00 -6.62 -4.51
CA PRO A 95 5.51 -5.64 -3.55
C PRO A 95 5.50 -6.20 -2.12
N ASP A 96 6.47 -5.79 -1.31
CA ASP A 96 6.52 -6.13 0.12
C ASP A 96 5.52 -5.28 0.91
N ALA A 97 5.34 -4.03 0.47
CA ALA A 97 4.34 -3.12 0.98
C ALA A 97 3.71 -2.26 -0.12
N VAL A 98 2.44 -1.89 0.09
CA VAL A 98 1.69 -0.98 -0.77
C VAL A 98 1.14 0.18 0.05
N ILE A 99 1.21 1.38 -0.50
CA ILE A 99 0.48 2.56 -0.04
C ILE A 99 -0.54 2.93 -1.11
N ASP A 100 -1.84 2.92 -0.76
CA ASP A 100 -2.87 3.46 -1.66
C ASP A 100 -2.97 5.00 -1.53
N ALA A 101 -2.52 5.70 -2.56
CA ALA A 101 -2.57 7.15 -2.67
C ALA A 101 -3.83 7.69 -3.37
N THR A 102 -4.88 6.88 -3.51
CA THR A 102 -6.18 7.34 -4.04
C THR A 102 -6.66 8.58 -3.28
N GLY A 103 -6.92 9.66 -4.02
CA GLY A 103 -7.34 10.96 -3.47
C GLY A 103 -6.25 11.73 -2.72
N LYS A 104 -4.99 11.26 -2.75
CA LYS A 104 -3.84 11.86 -2.07
C LYS A 104 -2.79 12.34 -3.08
N TYR A 105 -1.87 13.15 -2.60
CA TYR A 105 -0.72 13.62 -3.36
C TYR A 105 0.57 12.97 -2.87
N VAL A 106 1.50 12.75 -3.78
CA VAL A 106 2.88 12.37 -3.49
C VAL A 106 3.80 13.48 -3.95
N MET A 107 4.75 13.86 -3.11
CA MET A 107 5.73 14.91 -3.38
C MET A 107 7.12 14.45 -2.93
N PRO A 108 8.20 15.04 -3.48
CA PRO A 108 9.54 14.88 -2.92
C PRO A 108 9.56 15.20 -1.42
N GLY A 109 10.41 14.49 -0.68
CA GLY A 109 10.67 14.82 0.72
C GLY A 109 11.18 16.25 0.84
N ILE A 110 10.77 16.96 1.90
CA ILE A 110 11.10 18.37 2.06
C ILE A 110 12.59 18.51 2.39
N ILE A 111 13.24 19.50 1.76
CA ILE A 111 14.64 19.86 2.00
C ILE A 111 14.66 21.17 2.78
N ASN A 112 15.18 21.14 4.00
CA ASN A 112 15.43 22.36 4.78
C ASN A 112 16.88 22.84 4.57
N THR A 113 17.04 23.98 3.90
CA THR A 113 18.36 24.50 3.52
C THR A 113 19.04 25.37 4.58
N HIS A 114 18.33 25.70 5.66
CA HIS A 114 18.82 26.56 6.73
C HIS A 114 18.35 26.02 8.08
N MET A 115 19.13 25.10 8.63
CA MET A 115 18.81 24.42 9.88
C MET A 115 19.89 24.69 10.94
N HIS A 116 19.45 24.77 12.21
CA HIS A 116 20.30 24.82 13.40
C HIS A 116 19.88 23.70 14.35
N TRP A 117 20.74 22.70 14.49
CA TRP A 117 20.59 21.62 15.45
C TRP A 117 20.96 22.09 16.86
N HIS A 118 20.07 21.84 17.83
CA HIS A 118 20.32 22.18 19.22
C HIS A 118 20.39 20.93 20.12
N GLU A 119 21.24 20.99 21.14
CA GLU A 119 21.29 19.99 22.22
C GLU A 119 20.70 20.55 23.52
N TRP A 120 20.25 21.81 23.48
CA TRP A 120 19.75 22.58 24.61
C TRP A 120 18.66 23.51 24.12
N ARG A 121 17.52 23.54 24.81
CA ARG A 121 16.47 24.54 24.54
C ARG A 121 16.88 25.92 25.06
N VAL A 122 17.49 25.91 26.24
CA VAL A 122 18.16 27.02 26.94
C VAL A 122 19.31 26.40 27.74
N PRO A 123 20.30 27.18 28.24
CA PRO A 123 21.48 26.61 28.92
C PRO A 123 21.19 25.66 30.10
N SER A 124 20.00 25.75 30.70
CA SER A 124 19.56 24.91 31.82
C SER A 124 18.65 23.74 31.44
N ILE A 125 18.21 23.64 30.18
CA ILE A 125 17.23 22.63 29.74
C ILE A 125 17.84 21.83 28.57
N PRO A 126 18.32 20.60 28.81
CA PRO A 126 18.81 19.74 27.73
C PRO A 126 17.68 19.39 26.77
N GLN A 127 18.03 19.28 25.49
CA GLN A 127 17.14 18.88 24.42
C GLN A 127 17.85 17.81 23.60
N SER A 128 17.26 16.63 23.49
CA SER A 128 17.90 15.58 22.70
C SER A 128 17.86 15.94 21.22
N ILE A 129 18.96 15.69 20.51
CA ILE A 129 18.98 15.87 19.06
C ILE A 129 17.92 14.99 18.36
N GLN A 130 17.60 13.84 18.96
CA GLN A 130 16.60 12.92 18.44
C GLN A 130 15.19 13.51 18.49
N TYR A 131 14.87 14.33 19.50
CA TYR A 131 13.60 15.04 19.55
C TYR A 131 13.43 15.94 18.33
N GLU A 132 14.45 16.72 17.98
CA GLU A 132 14.42 17.59 16.80
C GLU A 132 14.27 16.77 15.52
N ARG A 133 15.11 15.74 15.33
CA ARG A 133 15.07 14.86 14.14
C ARG A 133 13.67 14.28 13.92
N ASN A 134 13.05 13.75 14.97
CA ASN A 134 11.71 13.17 14.90
C ASN A 134 10.66 14.23 14.53
N LEU A 135 10.77 15.43 15.08
CA LEU A 135 9.81 16.52 14.84
C LEU A 135 9.90 17.04 13.39
N TYR A 136 11.11 17.21 12.87
CA TYR A 136 11.33 17.58 11.46
C TYR A 136 10.86 16.50 10.50
N LEU A 137 11.16 15.23 10.79
CA LEU A 137 10.70 14.11 9.95
C LEU A 137 9.17 13.98 9.96
N ALA A 138 8.53 14.17 11.13
CA ALA A 138 7.07 14.20 11.24
C ALA A 138 6.43 15.34 10.43
N ALA A 139 7.16 16.45 10.25
CA ALA A 139 6.76 17.56 9.38
C ALA A 139 7.08 17.33 7.89
N GLY A 140 7.65 16.16 7.52
CA GLY A 140 7.97 15.79 6.14
C GLY A 140 9.37 16.22 5.66
N VAL A 141 10.22 16.76 6.56
CA VAL A 141 11.61 17.10 6.24
C VAL A 141 12.47 15.85 6.24
N THR A 142 13.02 15.50 5.08
CA THR A 142 13.85 14.30 4.89
C THR A 142 15.32 14.61 4.70
N THR A 143 15.65 15.85 4.33
CA THR A 143 17.02 16.32 4.14
C THR A 143 17.20 17.68 4.78
N VAL A 144 18.32 17.88 5.44
CA VAL A 144 18.66 19.18 6.05
C VAL A 144 20.07 19.62 5.68
N ARG A 145 20.29 20.93 5.68
CA ARG A 145 21.61 21.56 5.71
C ARG A 145 21.78 22.28 7.04
N GLU A 146 22.65 21.74 7.89
CA GLU A 146 23.09 22.38 9.13
C GLU A 146 24.05 23.54 8.83
N VAL A 147 23.85 24.70 9.47
CA VAL A 147 24.60 25.94 9.16
C VAL A 147 25.21 26.68 10.37
N GLY A 148 24.91 26.28 11.61
CA GLY A 148 25.42 26.93 12.81
C GLY A 148 26.07 25.99 13.84
N GLY A 149 25.99 24.68 13.63
CA GLY A 149 26.43 23.66 14.58
C GLY A 149 27.93 23.43 14.65
N ASN A 150 28.33 22.60 15.61
CA ASN A 150 29.71 22.14 15.73
C ASN A 150 30.05 21.17 14.58
N PHE A 151 31.02 21.52 13.74
CA PHE A 151 31.41 20.71 12.58
C PHE A 151 31.65 19.22 12.88
N ARG A 152 32.36 18.90 13.97
CA ARG A 152 32.65 17.50 14.33
C ARG A 152 31.36 16.75 14.67
N LYS A 153 30.45 17.36 15.43
CA LYS A 153 29.15 16.76 15.75
C LYS A 153 28.30 16.58 14.50
N SER A 154 28.23 17.59 13.63
CA SER A 154 27.53 17.50 12.36
C SER A 154 28.03 16.35 11.48
N LYS A 155 29.35 16.07 11.48
CA LYS A 155 29.92 14.93 10.77
C LYS A 155 29.53 13.58 11.36
N ILE A 156 29.41 13.48 12.69
CA ILE A 156 28.90 12.27 13.36
C ILE A 156 27.45 12.02 12.95
N TRP A 157 26.59 13.03 13.06
CA TRP A 157 25.18 12.91 12.69
C TRP A 157 24.96 12.60 11.21
N GLN A 158 25.80 13.16 10.33
CA GLN A 158 25.80 12.80 8.92
C GLN A 158 26.14 11.32 8.71
N ALA A 159 27.12 10.79 9.44
CA ALA A 159 27.50 9.38 9.37
C ALA A 159 26.39 8.47 9.92
N GLU A 160 25.74 8.84 11.02
CA GLU A 160 24.55 8.15 11.54
C GLU A 160 23.43 8.09 10.50
N SER A 161 23.18 9.21 9.79
CA SER A 161 22.20 9.27 8.70
C SER A 161 22.55 8.30 7.58
N ALA A 162 23.79 8.35 7.10
CA ALA A 162 24.27 7.50 6.01
C ALA A 162 24.24 6.00 6.36
N ALA A 163 24.36 5.66 7.63
CA ALA A 163 24.27 4.31 8.14
C ALA A 163 22.83 3.85 8.46
N ASN A 164 21.81 4.68 8.20
CA ASN A 164 20.42 4.45 8.63
C ASN A 164 20.27 4.20 10.15
N ALA A 165 21.13 4.84 10.95
CA ALA A 165 21.17 4.67 12.41
C ALA A 165 20.50 5.82 13.18
N ILE A 166 19.81 6.73 12.49
CA ILE A 166 19.12 7.87 13.13
C ILE A 166 17.86 7.45 13.87
N VAL A 167 17.15 6.43 13.38
CA VAL A 167 15.88 5.98 13.98
C VAL A 167 16.15 4.62 14.61
N SER A 168 16.08 4.57 15.94
CA SER A 168 16.14 3.34 16.75
C SER A 168 14.84 3.13 17.50
#